data_AF-A0A971BZV2-F1
#
_entry.id   AF-A0A971BZV2-F1
#
_cell.length_a   1.000
_cell.length_b   1.000
_cell.length_c   1.000
_cell.angle_alpha   90.00
_cell.angle_beta   90.00
_cell.angle_gamma   90.00
#
_symmetry.space_group_name_H-M   'P 1'
#
loop_
_entity.id
_entity.type
_entity.pdbx_description
1 polymer ?
#
loop_
_entity_poly.entity_id
_entity_poly.type
_entity_poly.pdbx_seq_one_letter_code
_entity_poly.pdbx_strand_id
1 'polypeptide(L)'
;VATNALVFTVRAPRSARIRLETELPAARQFERTVAQALAENHVERMGPSFSAETLLMHRALPMEALRRHWECADDGGPERPRDYYYLRVQQRNGQMAWSSPVWVEA
;
A
#
# COMPACT_ATOMS: atom_id res chain seq x y z
N VAL A 1 -12.81 -15.32 2.62
CA VAL A 1 -13.46 -14.29 3.46
C VAL A 1 -13.12 -12.94 2.86
N ALA A 2 -14.10 -12.23 2.30
CA ALA A 2 -13.87 -10.89 1.76
C ALA A 2 -13.65 -9.95 2.94
N THR A 3 -12.41 -9.51 3.13
CA THR A 3 -12.10 -8.45 4.09
C THR A 3 -12.38 -7.15 3.37
N ASN A 4 -13.55 -6.56 3.61
CA ASN A 4 -13.84 -5.23 3.07
C ASN A 4 -12.83 -4.26 3.70
N ALA A 5 -12.16 -3.47 2.87
CA ALA A 5 -11.17 -2.50 3.31
C ALA A 5 -11.56 -1.12 2.81
N LEU A 6 -11.43 -0.13 3.70
CA LEU A 6 -11.46 1.27 3.34
C LEU A 6 -10.00 1.75 3.26
N VAL A 7 -9.60 2.27 2.10
CA VAL A 7 -8.24 2.72 1.85
C VAL A 7 -8.25 4.23 1.64
N PHE A 8 -7.47 4.93 2.45
CA PHE A 8 -7.39 6.39 2.43
C PHE A 8 -5.98 6.85 2.09
N THR A 9 -5.86 7.92 1.32
CA THR A 9 -4.62 8.68 1.16
C THR A 9 -4.77 10.01 1.88
N VAL A 10 -3.85 10.30 2.80
CA VAL A 10 -3.90 11.52 3.61
C VAL A 10 -2.59 12.28 3.50
N ARG A 11 -2.68 13.61 3.42
CA ARG A 11 -1.53 14.52 3.54
C ARG A 11 -1.63 15.23 4.88
N ALA A 12 -0.83 14.81 5.84
CA ALA A 12 -0.85 15.34 7.20
C ALA A 12 0.53 15.24 7.86
N PRO A 13 0.86 16.11 8.83
CA PRO A 13 2.08 15.99 9.61
C PRO A 13 2.05 14.73 10.48
N ARG A 14 3.23 14.27 10.93
CA ARG A 14 3.35 13.08 11.80
C ARG A 14 2.60 13.20 13.13
N SER A 15 2.40 14.42 13.61
CA SER A 15 1.64 14.73 14.84
C SER A 15 0.12 14.74 14.65
N ALA A 16 -0.39 14.75 13.41
CA ALA A 16 -1.83 14.72 13.17
C ALA A 16 -2.45 13.43 13.70
N ARG A 17 -3.68 13.53 14.20
CA ARG A 17 -4.43 12.40 14.78
C ARG A 17 -5.46 11.88 13.78
N ILE A 18 -5.47 10.56 13.62
CA ILE A 18 -6.47 9.80 12.89
C ILE A 18 -7.39 9.20 13.94
N ARG A 19 -8.66 9.58 13.90
CA ARG A 19 -9.71 9.03 14.75
C ARG A 19 -10.60 8.11 13.94
N LEU A 20 -10.85 6.92 14.45
CA LEU A 20 -11.86 6.02 13.91
C LEU A 20 -12.94 5.81 14.96
N GLU A 21 -14.18 5.96 14.52
CA GLU A 21 -15.39 5.71 15.31
C GLU A 21 -16.20 4.65 14.56
N THR A 22 -16.66 3.65 15.28
CA THR A 22 -17.52 2.58 14.76
C THR A 22 -18.76 2.48 15.60
N GLU A 23 -19.89 2.16 14.97
CA GLU A 23 -21.14 1.87 15.68
C GLU A 23 -21.41 0.37 15.76
N LEU A 24 -21.06 -0.36 14.69
CA LEU A 24 -21.23 -1.81 14.56
C LEU A 24 -19.89 -2.50 14.29
N PRO A 25 -19.72 -3.76 14.71
CA PRO A 25 -20.64 -4.55 15.55
C PRO A 25 -20.62 -4.11 17.02
N ALA A 26 -19.75 -3.18 17.40
CA ALA A 26 -19.74 -2.53 18.70
C ALA A 26 -19.30 -1.07 18.57
N ALA A 27 -19.86 -0.22 19.44
CA ALA A 27 -19.39 1.14 19.61
C ALA A 27 -17.93 1.14 20.08
N ARG A 28 -17.03 1.67 19.26
CA ARG A 28 -15.61 1.85 19.57
C ARG A 28 -15.13 3.18 19.06
N GLN A 29 -14.19 3.75 19.79
CA GLN A 29 -13.43 4.91 19.37
C GLN A 29 -11.98 4.64 19.70
N PHE A 30 -11.11 4.82 18.71
CA PHE A 30 -9.68 4.85 18.95
C PHE A 30 -9.04 5.95 18.11
N GLU A 31 -7.87 6.37 18.57
CA GLU A 31 -7.15 7.48 17.98
C GLU A 31 -5.66 7.19 17.96
N ARG A 32 -5.03 7.46 16.84
CA ARG A 32 -3.59 7.27 16.64
C ARG A 32 -3.02 8.48 15.93
N THR A 33 -1.77 8.82 16.24
CA THR A 33 -1.04 9.78 15.41
C THR A 33 -0.61 9.14 14.09
N VAL A 34 -0.38 9.95 13.05
CA VAL A 34 0.24 9.49 11.80
C VAL A 34 1.58 8.80 12.07
N ALA A 35 2.37 9.29 13.04
CA ALA A 35 3.61 8.64 13.46
C ALA A 35 3.40 7.19 13.93
N GLN A 36 2.40 6.95 14.77
CA GLN A 36 2.06 5.60 15.26
C GLN A 36 1.54 4.71 14.13
N ALA A 37 0.67 5.26 13.26
CA ALA A 37 0.13 4.53 12.12
C ALA A 37 1.23 4.09 11.14
N LEU A 38 2.31 4.86 10.98
CA LEU A 38 3.46 4.47 10.14
C LEU A 38 4.33 3.36 10.76
N ALA A 39 4.30 3.20 12.07
CA ALA A 39 5.18 2.31 12.81
C ALA A 39 4.64 0.87 12.88
N GLU A 40 3.35 0.70 13.15
CA GLU A 40 2.76 -0.62 13.44
C GLU A 40 1.32 -0.75 12.95
N ASN A 41 0.85 -2.00 12.83
CA ASN A 41 -0.58 -2.28 12.69
C ASN A 41 -1.27 -2.02 14.03
N HIS A 42 -2.53 -1.62 13.99
CA HIS A 42 -3.39 -1.60 15.17
C HIS A 42 -4.57 -2.55 14.98
N VAL A 43 -4.79 -3.37 15.99
CA VAL A 43 -5.82 -4.41 16.02
C VAL A 43 -6.74 -4.10 17.18
N GLU A 44 -8.03 -3.98 16.90
CA GLU A 44 -9.07 -3.77 17.91
C GLU A 44 -10.10 -4.89 17.81
N ARG A 45 -10.34 -5.58 18.92
CA ARG A 45 -11.37 -6.62 18.99
C ARG A 45 -12.72 -6.00 19.33
N MET A 46 -13.72 -6.24 18.49
CA MET A 46 -15.02 -5.58 18.54
C MET A 46 -16.01 -6.23 19.52
N GLY A 47 -15.52 -6.98 20.52
CA GLY A 47 -16.34 -7.67 21.51
C GLY A 47 -15.52 -8.49 22.52
N PRO A 48 -16.18 -9.06 23.55
CA PRO A 48 -15.50 -9.83 24.60
C PRO A 48 -15.19 -11.27 24.20
N SER A 49 -15.92 -11.83 23.22
CA SER A 49 -15.73 -13.21 22.77
C SER A 49 -14.41 -13.37 22.00
N PHE A 50 -13.80 -14.55 22.09
CA PHE A 50 -12.68 -14.94 21.23
C PHE A 50 -13.06 -14.95 19.74
N SER A 51 -14.35 -15.14 19.43
CA SER A 51 -14.90 -15.13 18.08
C SER A 51 -15.38 -13.76 17.60
N ALA A 52 -15.19 -12.71 18.40
CA ALA A 52 -15.61 -11.36 18.01
C ALA A 52 -14.83 -10.88 16.79
N GLU A 53 -15.52 -10.11 15.94
CA GLU A 53 -14.88 -9.46 14.80
C GLU A 53 -13.72 -8.58 15.24
N THR A 54 -12.77 -8.41 14.33
CA THR A 54 -11.56 -7.63 14.59
C THR A 54 -11.46 -6.54 13.54
N LEU A 55 -11.31 -5.31 14.01
CA LEU A 55 -10.96 -4.18 13.18
C LEU A 55 -9.44 -4.10 13.10
N LEU A 56 -8.93 -4.11 11.87
CA LEU A 56 -7.49 -3.98 11.59
C LEU A 56 -7.23 -2.65 10.87
N MET A 57 -6.52 -1.75 11.54
CA MET A 57 -5.84 -0.64 10.88
C MET A 57 -4.44 -1.13 10.47
N HIS A 58 -4.26 -1.38 9.18
CA HIS A 58 -2.96 -1.68 8.63
C HIS A 58 -1.99 -0.50 8.85
N ARG A 59 -0.72 -0.84 9.09
CA ARG A 59 0.37 0.11 9.14
C ARG A 59 0.35 0.94 7.85
N ALA A 60 0.29 2.26 8.01
CA ALA A 60 0.34 3.19 6.91
C ALA A 60 1.68 3.09 6.18
N LEU A 61 1.64 3.31 4.88
CA LEU A 61 2.83 3.43 4.06
C LEU A 61 3.07 4.90 3.73
N PRO A 62 4.29 5.41 3.95
CA PRO A 62 4.59 6.76 3.51
C PRO A 62 4.64 6.79 1.97
N MET A 63 4.31 7.92 1.36
CA MET A 63 4.16 8.02 -0.09
C MET A 63 5.46 7.69 -0.84
N GLU A 64 6.61 7.99 -0.24
CA GLU A 64 7.92 7.61 -0.78
C GLU A 64 8.12 6.09 -0.84
N ALA A 65 7.40 5.29 -0.04
CA ALA A 65 7.46 3.83 -0.14
C ALA A 65 6.66 3.28 -1.32
N LEU A 66 5.70 4.06 -1.85
CA LEU A 66 4.82 3.66 -2.95
C LEU A 66 5.30 4.18 -4.32
N ARG A 67 6.31 5.06 -4.35
CA ARG A 67 6.88 5.61 -5.58
C ARG A 67 8.29 5.12 -5.78
N ARG A 68 8.59 4.69 -7.00
CA ARG A 68 9.93 4.30 -7.43
C ARG A 68 10.19 4.89 -8.81
N HIS A 69 11.43 5.29 -9.04
CA HIS A 69 11.92 5.82 -10.30
C HIS A 69 13.18 5.07 -10.66
N TRP A 70 13.30 4.67 -11.92
CA TRP A 70 14.48 4.00 -12.46
C TRP A 70 14.74 4.55 -13.86
N GLU A 71 16.02 4.71 -14.18
CA GLU A 71 16.50 5.07 -15.50
C GLU A 71 17.41 3.95 -15.98
N CYS A 72 17.22 3.55 -17.23
CA CYS A 72 18.02 2.56 -17.92
C CYS A 72 18.31 3.13 -19.30
N ALA A 73 19.58 3.30 -19.62
CA ALA A 73 20.03 3.68 -20.95
C ALA A 73 20.35 2.40 -21.74
N ASP A 74 19.91 2.36 -22.99
CA ASP A 74 20.37 1.37 -23.96
C ASP A 74 21.31 2.07 -24.94
N ASP A 75 22.60 1.78 -24.81
CA ASP A 75 23.65 2.33 -25.68
C ASP A 75 23.83 1.50 -26.96
N GLY A 76 23.02 0.45 -27.14
CA GLY A 76 22.92 -0.31 -28.38
C GLY A 76 22.28 0.52 -29.48
N GLY A 77 22.73 0.32 -30.72
CA GLY A 77 21.95 0.75 -31.89
C GLY A 77 20.69 -0.12 -32.03
N PRO A 78 19.68 0.34 -32.78
CA PRO A 78 18.45 -0.43 -32.96
C PRO A 78 18.76 -1.82 -33.53
N GLU A 79 18.38 -2.87 -32.81
CA GLU A 79 18.54 -4.26 -33.27
C GLU A 79 17.46 -4.64 -34.28
N ARG A 80 16.32 -3.94 -34.25
CA ARG A 80 15.15 -4.16 -35.10
C ARG A 80 14.52 -2.81 -35.51
N PRO A 81 13.56 -2.81 -36.45
CA PRO A 81 12.79 -1.59 -36.78
C PRO A 81 12.01 -1.00 -35.59
N ARG A 82 11.73 -1.81 -34.56
CA ARG A 82 11.09 -1.39 -33.31
C ARG A 82 11.59 -2.32 -32.19
N ASP A 83 12.18 -1.74 -31.17
CA ASP A 83 12.63 -2.47 -29.99
C ASP A 83 11.55 -2.46 -28.91
N TYR A 84 11.65 -3.41 -27.97
CA TYR A 84 10.76 -3.44 -26.82
C TYR A 84 11.48 -3.91 -25.57
N TYR A 85 11.09 -3.34 -24.44
CA TYR A 85 11.61 -3.66 -23.11
C TYR A 85 10.50 -4.22 -22.23
N TYR A 86 10.86 -5.15 -21.35
CA TYR A 86 9.95 -5.66 -20.33
C TYR A 86 10.26 -5.01 -18.99
N LEU A 87 9.32 -4.21 -18.49
CA LEU A 87 9.36 -3.74 -17.12
C LEU A 87 8.50 -4.66 -16.25
N ARG A 88 9.12 -5.24 -15.21
CA ARG A 88 8.48 -6.16 -14.28
C ARG A 88 8.76 -5.74 -12.84
N VAL A 89 7.71 -5.66 -12.03
CA VAL A 89 7.80 -5.37 -10.60
C VAL A 89 7.42 -6.62 -9.83
N GLN A 90 8.35 -7.12 -9.03
CA GLN A 90 8.14 -8.25 -8.14
C GLN A 90 8.08 -7.77 -6.69
N GLN A 91 7.13 -8.33 -5.93
CA GLN A 91 7.07 -8.13 -4.49
C GLN A 91 8.19 -8.93 -3.80
N ARG A 92 8.53 -8.55 -2.56
CA ARG A 92 9.59 -9.24 -1.78
C ARG A 92 9.33 -10.74 -1.57
N ASN A 93 8.07 -11.17 -1.62
CA ASN A 93 7.67 -12.58 -1.53
C ASN A 93 7.82 -13.36 -2.86
N GLY A 94 8.37 -12.74 -3.91
CA GLY A 94 8.55 -13.35 -5.23
C GLY A 94 7.32 -13.31 -6.14
N GLN A 95 6.19 -12.77 -5.67
CA GLN A 95 4.99 -12.66 -6.51
C GLN A 95 5.11 -11.47 -7.49
N MET A 96 4.61 -11.66 -8.71
CA MET A 96 4.59 -10.62 -9.72
C MET A 96 3.52 -9.58 -9.39
N ALA A 97 3.92 -8.34 -9.10
CA ALA A 97 3.00 -7.24 -8.87
C ALA A 97 2.51 -6.61 -10.18
N TRP A 98 3.39 -6.53 -11.18
CA TRP A 98 3.11 -5.86 -12.45
C TRP A 98 4.11 -6.28 -13.54
N SER A 99 3.64 -6.33 -14.78
CA SER A 99 4.47 -6.58 -15.96
C SER A 99 3.90 -5.84 -17.15
N SER A 100 4.71 -5.04 -17.84
CA SER A 100 4.31 -4.41 -19.11
C SER A 100 5.44 -4.43 -20.12
N PRO A 101 5.13 -4.69 -21.40
CA PRO A 101 6.00 -4.29 -22.48
C PRO A 101 6.02 -2.75 -22.62
N VAL A 102 7.15 -2.22 -23.09
CA VAL A 102 7.34 -0.83 -23.50
C VAL A 102 7.97 -0.88 -24.88
N TRP A 103 7.30 -0.34 -25.89
CA TRP A 103 7.80 -0.28 -27.26
C TRP A 103 8.56 1.02 -27.47
N VAL A 104 9.70 0.94 -28.12
CA VAL A 104 10.55 2.09 -28.45
C VAL A 104 10.72 2.13 -29.96
N GLU A 105 10.48 3.30 -30.53
CA GLU A 105 10.71 3.62 -31.93
C GLU A 105 11.92 4.54 -32.02
N ALA A 106 12.69 4.41 -33.10
CA ALA A 106 13.84 5.26 -33.40
C ALA A 106 13.42 6.67 -33.85
#